data_AF-I3YEZ6-F1
#
_entry.id   AF-I3YEZ6-F1
#
_cell.length_a   1.000
_cell.length_b   1.000
_cell.length_c   1.000
_cell.angle_alpha   90.00
_cell.angle_beta   90.00
_cell.angle_gamma   90.00
#
_symmetry.space_group_name_H-M   'P 1'
#
loop_
_entity.id
_entity.type
_entity.pdbx_description
1 polymer ?
#
loop_
_entity_poly.entity_id
_entity_poly.type
_entity_poly.pdbx_seq_one_letter_code
_entity_poly.pdbx_strand_id
1 'polypeptide(L)' 'MVDLVKLEQWVKDHPEGAAEPFMNITTQRKITLNTVYKELKQEKETGVAIVDEDLLAIVRDLDDWLQEV' A
#
# COMPACT_ATOMS: atom_id res chain seq x y z
N MET A 1 -9.88 6.06 -3.99
CA MET A 1 -10.13 4.79 -3.27
C MET A 1 -9.27 3.78 -3.99
N VAL A 2 -8.24 3.27 -3.31
CA VAL A 2 -7.16 2.50 -3.97
C VAL A 2 -7.74 1.34 -4.75
N ASP A 3 -7.43 1.29 -6.06
CA ASP A 3 -7.78 0.17 -6.90
C ASP A 3 -6.88 -1.02 -6.55
N LEU A 4 -7.38 -1.86 -5.64
CA LEU A 4 -6.71 -3.07 -5.18
C LEU A 4 -6.35 -4.04 -6.31
N VAL A 5 -7.11 -4.06 -7.40
CA VAL A 5 -6.82 -4.93 -8.55
C VAL A 5 -5.61 -4.41 -9.30
N LYS A 6 -5.54 -3.08 -9.50
CA LYS A 6 -4.39 -2.43 -10.12
C LYS A 6 -3.13 -2.56 -9.27
N LEU A 7 -3.26 -2.37 -7.95
CA LEU A 7 -2.15 -2.58 -7.01
C LEU A 7 -1.66 -4.04 -7.02
N GLU A 8 -2.57 -5.01 -7.00
CA GLU A 8 -2.22 -6.43 -7.08
C GLU A 8 -1.46 -6.76 -8.36
N GLN A 9 -1.94 -6.25 -9.50
CA GLN A 9 -1.29 -6.45 -10.78
C GLN A 9 0.11 -5.84 -10.79
N TRP A 10 0.25 -4.60 -10.30
CA TRP A 10 1.55 -3.93 -10.24
C TRP A 10 2.54 -4.69 -9.33
N VAL A 11 2.10 -5.15 -8.16
CA VAL A 11 2.93 -5.93 -7.22
C VAL A 11 3.38 -7.26 -7.85
N LYS A 12 2.54 -7.89 -8.68
CA LYS A 12 2.90 -9.11 -9.42
C LYS A 12 3.89 -8.82 -10.55
N ASP A 13 3.70 -7.72 -11.27
CA ASP A 13 4.54 -7.35 -12.41
C ASP A 13 5.90 -6.78 -11.96
N HIS A 14 5.96 -6.17 -10.77
CA HIS A 14 7.15 -5.53 -10.19
C HIS A 14 7.43 -6.02 -8.76
N PRO A 15 7.77 -7.31 -8.56
CA PRO A 15 7.97 -7.89 -7.24
C PRO A 15 9.15 -7.26 -6.48
N GLU A 16 10.19 -6.82 -7.20
CA GLU A 16 11.36 -6.15 -6.61
C GLU A 16 10.99 -4.77 -6.07
N GLY A 17 10.27 -3.95 -6.85
CA GLY A 17 9.76 -2.65 -6.40
C GLY A 17 8.73 -2.79 -5.28
N ALA A 18 7.93 -3.85 -5.29
CA ALA A 18 6.96 -4.12 -4.23
C ALA A 18 7.61 -4.52 -2.89
N ALA A 19 8.82 -5.08 -2.94
CA ALA A 19 9.63 -5.44 -1.77
C ALA A 19 10.53 -4.30 -1.29
N GLU A 20 10.65 -3.21 -2.07
CA GLU A 20 11.46 -2.07 -1.69
C GLU A 20 10.85 -1.36 -0.47
N PRO A 21 11.62 -1.15 0.62
CA PRO A 21 11.12 -0.51 1.82
C PRO A 21 11.09 1.01 1.64
N PHE A 22 9.90 1.58 1.70
CA PHE A 22 9.70 3.01 1.86
C PHE A 22 9.84 3.35 3.34
N MET A 23 10.62 4.38 3.66
CA MET A 23 10.75 4.88 5.02
C MET A 23 9.86 6.09 5.19
N ASN A 24 8.89 6.02 6.10
CA ASN A 24 8.21 7.20 6.58
C ASN A 24 9.23 8.03 7.37
N ILE A 25 9.54 9.24 6.88
CA ILE A 25 10.58 10.10 7.48
C ILE A 25 10.18 10.63 8.86
N THR A 26 8.87 10.68 9.16
CA THR A 26 8.33 11.17 10.43
C THR A 26 8.38 10.10 11.50
N THR A 27 7.98 8.87 11.18
CA THR A 27 7.92 7.76 12.15
C THR A 27 9.12 6.81 12.07
N GLN A 28 10.02 7.02 11.10
CA GLN A 28 11.15 6.13 10.76
C GLN A 28 10.75 4.68 10.45
N ARG A 29 9.45 4.45 10.26
CA ARG A 29 8.92 3.12 10.02
C ARG A 29 9.16 2.73 8.56
N LYS A 30 9.65 1.50 8.38
CA LYS A 30 9.81 0.91 7.05
C LYS A 30 8.54 0.15 6.69
N ILE A 31 7.94 0.54 5.58
CA ILE A 31 6.74 -0.08 5.03
C ILE A 31 7.02 -0.41 3.56
N THR A 32 6.63 -1.61 3.13
CA THR A 32 6.75 -2.02 1.72
C THR A 32 5.38 -1.95 1.06
N LEU A 33 5.34 -1.80 -0.26
CA LEU A 33 4.10 -1.92 -1.04
C LEU A 33 3.40 -3.26 -0.82
N ASN A 34 4.17 -4.34 -0.63
CA ASN A 34 3.64 -5.64 -0.24
C ASN A 34 2.89 -5.62 1.09
N THR A 35 3.40 -4.88 2.08
CA THR A 35 2.72 -4.69 3.37
C THR A 35 1.41 -3.94 3.14
N VAL A 36 1.43 -2.83 2.40
CA VAL A 36 0.23 -2.04 2.11
C VAL A 36 -0.83 -2.87 1.39
N TYR A 37 -0.44 -3.62 0.36
CA TYR A 37 -1.34 -4.51 -0.36
C TYR A 37 -1.98 -5.55 0.56
N LYS A 38 -1.21 -6.18 1.46
CA LYS A 38 -1.75 -7.16 2.42
C LYS A 38 -2.77 -6.56 3.36
N GLU A 39 -2.49 -5.38 3.92
CA GLU A 39 -3.41 -4.69 4.83
C GLU A 39 -4.71 -4.29 4.11
N LEU A 40 -4.61 -3.70 2.91
CA LEU A 40 -5.79 -3.32 2.12
C LEU A 40 -6.60 -4.55 1.69
N LYS A 41 -5.94 -5.65 1.33
CA LYS A 41 -6.61 -6.91 1.00
C LYS A 41 -7.35 -7.46 2.23
N GLN A 42 -6.70 -7.44 3.38
CA GLN A 42 -7.30 -7.88 4.64
C GLN A 42 -8.51 -7.02 5.03
N GLU A 43 -8.42 -5.69 4.89
CA GLU A 43 -9.55 -4.78 5.11
C GLU A 43 -10.72 -5.14 4.20
N LYS A 44 -10.48 -5.39 2.92
CA LYS A 44 -11.52 -5.79 1.96
C LYS A 44 -12.15 -7.16 2.26
N GLU A 45 -11.34 -8.12 2.73
CA GLU A 45 -11.80 -9.49 3.03
C GLU A 45 -12.52 -9.58 4.39
N THR A 46 -12.08 -8.81 5.38
CA THR A 46 -12.59 -8.89 6.77
C THR A 46 -13.55 -7.75 7.13
N GLY A 47 -13.55 -6.66 6.37
CA GLY A 47 -14.26 -5.42 6.70
C GLY A 47 -13.63 -4.62 7.85
N VAL A 48 -12.44 -5.03 8.34
CA VAL A 48 -11.74 -4.33 9.43
C VAL A 48 -10.93 -3.18 8.85
N ALA A 49 -11.31 -1.96 9.22
CA ALA A 49 -10.67 -0.76 8.74
C ALA A 49 -9.21 -0.64 9.22
N ILE A 50 -8.34 -0.13 8.35
CA ILE A 50 -6.97 0.22 8.72
C ILE A 50 -7.02 1.45 9.63
N VAL A 51 -6.46 1.32 10.84
CA VAL A 51 -6.37 2.43 11.83
C VAL A 51 -4.95 2.98 11.97
N ASP A 52 -4.00 2.41 11.24
CA ASP A 52 -2.60 2.81 11.26
C ASP A 52 -2.41 4.10 10.44
N GLU A 53 -2.13 5.21 11.13
CA GLU A 53 -2.04 6.54 10.49
C GLU A 53 -0.93 6.61 9.43
N ASP A 54 0.21 5.93 9.65
CA ASP A 54 1.30 5.89 8.68
C ASP A 54 0.87 5.15 7.41
N LEU A 55 0.18 4.04 7.60
CA LEU A 55 -0.29 3.23 6.48
C LEU A 55 -1.40 3.96 5.72
N LEU A 56 -2.29 4.65 6.42
CA LEU A 56 -3.33 5.49 5.80
C LEU A 56 -2.75 6.65 4.98
N ALA A 57 -1.67 7.28 5.45
CA ALA A 57 -0.99 8.32 4.68
C ALA A 57 -0.41 7.74 3.37
N ILE A 58 0.28 6.60 3.46
CA ILE A 58 0.83 5.92 2.28
C ILE A 58 -0.28 5.49 1.32
N VAL A 59 -1.38 4.93 1.82
CA VAL A 59 -2.53 4.51 1.01
C VAL A 59 -3.13 5.68 0.21
N ARG A 60 -3.14 6.90 0.78
CA ARG A 60 -3.60 8.09 0.06
C ARG A 60 -2.66 8.48 -1.06
N ASP A 61 -1.36 8.60 -0.77
CA ASP A 61 -0.35 8.94 -1.77
C ASP A 61 -0.29 7.89 -2.90
N LEU A 62 -0.54 6.63 -2.55
CA LEU A 62 -0.57 5.50 -3.45
C LEU A 62 -1.80 5.49 -4.37
N ASP A 63 -2.94 6.00 -3.92
CA ASP A 63 -4.13 6.18 -4.76
C ASP A 63 -3.84 7.15 -5.91
N ASP A 64 -3.21 8.29 -5.60
CA ASP A 64 -2.82 9.30 -6.58
C ASP A 64 -1.78 8.74 -7.55
N TRP A 65 -0.72 8.10 -7.02
CA TRP A 65 0.31 7.48 -7.86
C TRP A 65 -0.27 6.40 -8.78
N LEU A 66 -1.12 5.50 -8.28
CA LEU A 66 -1.77 4.47 -9.10
C LEU A 66 -2.70 5.06 -10.16
N GLN A 67 -3.16 6.30 -10.06
CA GLN A 67 -3.94 6.93 -11.14
C GLN A 67 -3.05 7.37 -12.30
N GLU A 68 -1.78 7.69 -12.03
CA GLU A 68 -0.82 8.19 -13.02
C GLU A 68 -0.10 7.09 -13.81
N VAL A 69 0.13 5.92 -13.19
CA VAL A 69 0.79 4.75 -13.82
C VAL A 69 -0.20 3.87 -14.58
#